data_AF-A0A1V2MBA5-F1
#
_entry.id   AF-A0A1V2MBA5-F1
#
_cell.length_a   1.000
_cell.length_b   1.000
_cell.length_c   1.000
_cell.angle_alpha   90.00
_cell.angle_beta   90.00
_cell.angle_gamma   90.00
#
_symmetry.space_group_name_H-M   'P 1'
#
loop_
_entity.id
_entity.type
_entity.pdbx_description
1 polymer ?
#
loop_
_entity_poly.entity_id
_entity_poly.type
_entity_poly.pdbx_seq_one_letter_code
_entity_poly.pdbx_strand_id
1 'polypeptide(L)'
;MEIFLDSGHRNSPYDFGATTDKHKESFYALEISKKIKTLLEEKNIKVHMSRNTEQDIITLTQRVNKANETNSNLYVSVHLNSAKNIATGTEVFYYSEKELATKISQNIATCLGLKNRGAKENKNFYVLKNTKMPAILIETCFINNQNDMQKLQKSIDIIAYGIADNILNYLIQSDIDIINNPSTTISKMVDWAITKKATPAFIDNAKTYWDKSISLGINPAIPYAQYGYETGYGHFKGQVKVEQHNPCGLKNRNGNGFATFINWKTGIQAHLEHMALYCGISGFPRSNSPDPKHFAYLAGKGKTIKTLSKSWANNIDYATRLIKLIQEMETSC
;
A
#
# COMPACT_ATOMS: atom_id res chain seq x y z
N MET A 1 -2.53 8.79 8.08
CA MET A 1 -1.52 7.73 8.27
C MET A 1 -0.29 8.38 8.86
N GLU A 2 0.36 7.73 9.83
CA GLU A 2 1.58 8.21 10.46
C GLU A 2 2.67 7.15 10.32
N ILE A 3 3.94 7.56 10.25
CA ILE A 3 5.07 6.63 10.36
C ILE A 3 6.12 7.15 11.33
N PHE A 4 6.93 6.22 11.81
CA PHE A 4 8.11 6.53 12.59
C PHE A 4 9.37 6.16 11.79
N LEU A 5 10.13 7.18 11.38
CA LEU A 5 11.44 7.03 10.74
C LEU A 5 12.55 7.08 11.78
N ASP A 6 13.28 5.97 11.88
CA ASP A 6 14.43 5.87 12.75
C ASP A 6 15.73 6.00 11.95
N SER A 7 16.47 7.09 12.18
CA SER A 7 17.79 7.27 11.57
C SER A 7 18.84 6.59 12.44
N GLY A 8 19.39 5.46 11.98
CA GLY A 8 20.38 4.66 12.71
C GLY A 8 21.51 5.48 13.32
N HIS A 9 22.00 5.04 14.48
CA HIS A 9 23.16 5.62 15.18
C HIS A 9 23.03 7.11 15.52
N ARG A 10 24.13 7.75 15.95
CA ARG A 10 24.22 9.17 16.34
C ARG A 10 25.64 9.71 16.14
N ASN A 11 25.85 11.00 15.93
CA ASN A 11 27.22 11.53 15.84
C ASN A 11 27.82 11.75 17.24
N SER A 12 28.08 10.64 17.95
CA SER A 12 28.57 10.63 19.32
C SER A 12 29.68 9.60 19.47
N PRO A 13 30.70 9.87 20.32
CA PRO A 13 31.77 8.91 20.65
C PRO A 13 31.24 7.53 21.09
N TYR A 14 30.01 7.48 21.58
CA TYR A 14 29.39 6.26 22.06
C TYR A 14 28.73 5.40 20.95
N ASP A 15 28.45 5.93 19.75
CA ASP A 15 27.69 5.20 18.72
C ASP A 15 27.64 5.90 17.35
N PHE A 16 28.75 5.96 16.62
CA PHE A 16 28.78 6.46 15.23
C PHE A 16 28.15 5.50 14.21
N GLY A 17 27.82 4.27 14.64
CA GLY A 17 27.63 3.13 13.75
C GLY A 17 28.94 2.68 13.12
N ALA A 18 28.84 2.04 11.96
CA ALA A 18 30.02 1.69 11.18
C ALA A 18 30.69 2.97 10.62
N THR A 19 32.03 3.00 10.65
CA THR A 19 32.82 4.15 10.21
C THR A 19 33.99 3.72 9.32
N THR A 20 34.41 4.65 8.46
CA THR A 20 35.69 4.64 7.74
C THR A 20 36.32 6.04 7.88
N ASP A 21 37.54 6.22 7.38
CA ASP A 21 38.21 7.54 7.38
C ASP A 21 37.39 8.64 6.66
N LYS A 22 36.46 8.26 5.77
CA LYS A 22 35.68 9.19 4.94
C LYS A 22 34.19 9.22 5.28
N HIS A 23 33.67 8.20 5.95
CA HIS A 23 32.22 7.95 6.03
C HIS A 23 31.80 7.55 7.43
N LYS A 24 30.66 8.09 7.87
CA LYS A 24 29.99 7.71 9.11
C LYS A 24 28.58 7.26 8.78
N GLU A 25 28.17 6.12 9.31
CA GLU A 25 26.82 5.59 9.09
C GLU A 25 25.76 6.56 9.59
N SER A 26 25.96 7.17 10.77
CA SER A 26 25.02 8.14 11.35
C SER A 26 24.63 9.25 10.36
N PHE A 27 25.61 9.78 9.62
CA PHE A 27 25.38 10.86 8.66
C PHE A 27 24.44 10.42 7.53
N TYR A 28 24.75 9.32 6.85
CA TYR A 28 23.98 8.86 5.70
C TYR A 28 22.60 8.34 6.10
N ALA A 29 22.50 7.66 7.25
CA ALA A 29 21.21 7.23 7.80
C ALA A 29 20.28 8.43 8.04
N LEU A 30 20.80 9.54 8.58
CA LEU A 30 20.02 10.77 8.77
C LEU A 30 19.65 11.42 7.45
N GLU A 31 20.60 11.54 6.52
CA GLU A 31 20.39 12.19 5.23
C GLU A 31 19.28 11.50 4.41
N ILE A 32 19.34 10.17 4.31
CA ILE A 32 18.34 9.36 3.62
C ILE A 32 16.99 9.51 4.32
N SER A 33 16.95 9.42 5.65
CA SER A 33 15.71 9.54 6.43
C SER A 33 15.03 10.91 6.25
N LYS A 34 15.81 12.01 6.20
CA LYS A 34 15.27 13.35 5.95
C LYS A 34 14.64 13.49 4.58
N LYS A 35 15.26 12.90 3.54
CA LYS A 35 14.69 12.91 2.19
C LYS A 35 13.40 12.08 2.13
N ILE A 36 13.38 10.89 2.75
CA ILE A 36 12.14 10.09 2.87
C ILE A 36 11.05 10.86 3.60
N LYS A 37 11.39 11.57 4.70
CA LYS A 37 10.46 12.42 5.44
C LYS A 37 9.80 13.46 4.55
N THR A 38 10.60 14.27 3.83
CA THR A 38 10.08 15.31 2.93
C THR A 38 9.11 14.72 1.91
N LEU A 39 9.51 13.64 1.24
CA LEU A 39 8.70 12.99 0.21
C LEU A 39 7.37 12.43 0.74
N LEU A 40 7.35 11.91 1.96
CA LEU A 40 6.13 11.39 2.58
C LEU A 40 5.22 12.50 3.10
N GLU A 41 5.79 13.57 3.65
CA GLU A 41 5.01 14.73 4.10
C GLU A 41 4.36 15.49 2.94
N GLU A 42 5.02 15.56 1.78
CA GLU A 42 4.41 16.05 0.53
C GLU A 42 3.17 15.23 0.09
N LYS A 43 3.03 14.01 0.61
CA LYS A 43 1.87 13.13 0.40
C LYS A 43 0.92 13.11 1.59
N ASN A 44 0.99 14.11 2.46
CA ASN A 44 0.17 14.24 3.67
C ASN A 44 0.32 13.06 4.66
N ILE A 45 1.46 12.36 4.64
CA ILE A 45 1.80 11.37 5.66
C ILE A 45 2.53 12.09 6.79
N LYS A 46 2.05 11.94 8.03
CA LYS A 46 2.72 12.50 9.20
C LYS A 46 3.94 11.65 9.55
N VAL A 47 5.12 12.27 9.59
CA VAL A 47 6.38 11.57 9.83
C VAL A 47 6.98 12.00 11.16
N HIS A 48 7.11 11.05 12.08
CA HIS A 48 7.89 11.21 13.30
C HIS A 48 9.32 10.73 13.05
N MET A 49 10.30 11.43 13.62
CA MET A 49 11.70 11.04 13.53
C MET A 49 12.29 10.70 14.89
N SER A 50 13.15 9.68 14.95
CA SER A 50 13.89 9.37 16.16
C SER A 50 14.87 10.49 16.55
N ARG A 51 15.51 11.09 15.55
CA ARG A 51 16.38 12.26 15.63
C ARG A 51 16.30 13.13 14.38
N ASN A 52 16.51 14.43 14.52
CA ASN A 52 16.46 15.43 13.45
C ASN A 52 17.85 16.00 13.10
N THR A 53 18.84 15.87 13.99
CA THR A 53 20.21 16.35 13.78
C THR A 53 21.24 15.26 14.05
N GLU A 54 22.49 15.51 13.67
CA GLU A 54 23.61 14.62 14.03
C GLU A 54 23.93 14.69 15.54
N GLN A 55 23.64 15.83 16.17
CA GLN A 55 23.91 16.09 17.59
C GLN A 55 22.89 15.45 18.53
N ASP A 56 21.71 15.08 18.02
CA ASP A 56 20.66 14.46 18.81
C ASP A 56 21.13 13.10 19.35
N ILE A 57 21.15 12.99 20.69
CA ILE A 57 21.52 11.76 21.38
C ILE A 57 20.26 10.93 21.62
N ILE A 58 20.26 9.71 21.09
CA ILE A 58 19.16 8.77 21.31
C ILE A 58 19.65 7.32 21.44
N THR A 59 19.17 6.63 22.48
CA THR A 59 19.44 5.22 22.74
C THR A 59 18.42 4.31 22.05
N LEU A 60 18.71 3.01 21.92
CA LEU A 60 17.76 2.03 21.36
C LEU A 60 16.42 2.04 22.10
N THR A 61 16.43 2.09 23.43
CA THR A 61 15.20 2.18 24.24
C THR A 61 14.43 3.46 23.98
N GLN A 62 15.12 4.60 23.87
CA GLN A 62 14.45 5.87 23.54
C GLN A 62 13.84 5.87 22.14
N ARG A 63 14.49 5.25 21.14
CA ARG A 63 13.93 5.10 19.78
C ARG A 63 12.59 4.36 19.84
N VAL A 64 12.58 3.23 20.54
CA VAL A 64 11.38 2.40 20.72
C VAL A 64 10.30 3.12 21.51
N ASN A 65 10.64 3.77 22.63
CA ASN A 65 9.66 4.49 23.44
C ASN A 65 9.00 5.62 22.66
N LYS A 66 9.80 6.47 21.99
CA LYS A 66 9.29 7.52 21.11
C LYS A 66 8.37 6.96 20.03
N ALA A 67 8.74 5.85 19.39
CA ALA A 67 7.88 5.22 18.39
C ALA A 67 6.55 4.76 18.99
N ASN A 68 6.60 4.11 20.15
CA ASN A 68 5.45 3.54 20.85
C ASN A 68 4.51 4.58 21.49
N GLU A 69 4.96 5.83 21.62
CA GLU A 69 4.16 7.00 22.03
C GLU A 69 3.37 7.61 20.85
N THR A 70 3.66 7.20 19.61
CA THR A 70 2.95 7.66 18.41
C THR A 70 1.89 6.67 17.96
N ASN A 71 0.98 7.13 17.09
CA ASN A 71 0.02 6.28 16.37
C ASN A 71 0.58 5.82 15.02
N SER A 72 1.90 5.60 14.92
CA SER A 72 2.54 5.22 13.66
C SER A 72 2.07 3.86 13.16
N ASN A 73 1.74 3.78 11.88
CA ASN A 73 1.32 2.57 11.17
C ASN A 73 2.51 1.68 10.78
N LEU A 74 3.72 2.24 10.74
CA LEU A 74 4.95 1.55 10.38
C LEU A 74 6.15 2.21 11.07
N TYR A 75 7.08 1.39 11.54
CA TYR A 75 8.42 1.77 11.98
C TYR A 75 9.44 1.38 10.90
N VAL A 76 10.26 2.32 10.46
CA VAL A 76 11.32 2.09 9.47
C VAL A 76 12.64 2.61 10.02
N SER A 77 13.59 1.72 10.27
CA SER A 77 14.94 2.09 10.64
C SER A 77 15.86 2.06 9.41
N VAL A 78 16.70 3.09 9.23
CA VAL A 78 17.61 3.24 8.08
C VAL A 78 19.06 3.14 8.57
N HIS A 79 19.81 2.23 7.95
CA HIS A 79 21.18 1.85 8.30
C HIS A 79 22.07 1.63 7.05
N LEU A 80 23.38 1.54 7.28
CA LEU A 80 24.36 1.08 6.31
C LEU A 80 25.13 -0.09 6.91
N ASN A 81 25.31 -1.15 6.13
CA ASN A 81 25.94 -2.37 6.59
C ASN A 81 27.47 -2.22 6.67
N SER A 82 28.13 -3.17 7.33
CA SER A 82 29.58 -3.30 7.34
C SER A 82 29.98 -4.77 7.51
N ALA A 83 31.09 -5.17 6.89
CA ALA A 83 31.60 -6.53 6.98
C ALA A 83 33.12 -6.56 7.12
N LYS A 84 33.66 -7.55 7.84
CA LYS A 84 35.12 -7.75 7.95
C LYS A 84 35.78 -8.05 6.59
N ASN A 85 35.09 -8.83 5.75
CA ASN A 85 35.49 -9.13 4.38
C ASN A 85 34.74 -8.23 3.39
N ILE A 86 35.27 -8.07 2.18
CA ILE A 86 34.62 -7.29 1.11
C ILE A 86 33.22 -7.87 0.84
N ALA A 87 32.20 -7.09 1.18
CA ALA A 87 30.80 -7.39 0.90
C ALA A 87 30.15 -6.22 0.16
N THR A 88 29.09 -6.49 -0.58
CA THR A 88 28.33 -5.50 -1.36
C THR A 88 26.86 -5.90 -1.37
N GLY A 89 25.99 -4.90 -1.50
CA GLY A 89 24.56 -5.10 -1.71
C GLY A 89 23.66 -4.53 -0.63
N THR A 90 22.37 -4.63 -0.88
CA THR A 90 21.28 -4.15 -0.01
C THR A 90 20.55 -5.32 0.61
N GLU A 91 20.23 -5.24 1.90
CA GLU A 91 19.29 -6.15 2.57
C GLU A 91 18.30 -5.37 3.44
N VAL A 92 17.13 -5.96 3.69
CA VAL A 92 16.14 -5.37 4.59
C VAL A 92 15.70 -6.43 5.60
N PHE A 93 15.88 -6.13 6.87
CA PHE A 93 15.39 -6.94 7.96
C PHE A 93 13.93 -6.60 8.27
N TYR A 94 13.14 -7.61 8.62
CA TYR A 94 11.75 -7.42 9.00
C TYR A 94 11.39 -8.23 10.25
N TYR A 95 10.46 -7.69 11.04
CA TYR A 95 9.77 -8.49 12.04
C TYR A 95 8.70 -9.35 11.35
N SER A 96 7.63 -8.76 10.82
CA SER A 96 6.56 -9.47 10.09
C SER A 96 6.46 -9.09 8.60
N GLU A 97 7.06 -7.97 8.20
CA GLU A 97 6.72 -7.25 6.96
C GLU A 97 7.56 -7.71 5.76
N LYS A 98 7.55 -9.02 5.50
CA LYS A 98 8.38 -9.66 4.47
C LYS A 98 8.20 -9.04 3.07
N GLU A 99 6.95 -8.79 2.67
CA GLU A 99 6.66 -8.29 1.32
C GLU A 99 7.21 -6.87 1.12
N LEU A 100 6.95 -5.97 2.08
CA LEU A 100 7.48 -4.61 2.07
C LEU A 100 9.02 -4.64 2.05
N ALA A 101 9.64 -5.42 2.94
CA ALA A 101 11.09 -5.55 2.99
C ALA A 101 11.68 -6.08 1.68
N THR A 102 10.99 -7.03 1.02
CA THR A 102 11.42 -7.58 -0.27
C THR A 102 11.41 -6.52 -1.36
N LYS A 103 10.32 -5.74 -1.44
CA LYS A 103 10.18 -4.67 -2.45
C LYS A 103 11.21 -3.56 -2.23
N ILE A 104 11.40 -3.11 -1.00
CA ILE A 104 12.41 -2.09 -0.66
C ILE A 104 13.83 -2.60 -0.97
N SER A 105 14.19 -3.83 -0.57
CA SER A 105 15.51 -4.38 -0.86
C SER A 105 15.80 -4.46 -2.36
N GLN A 106 14.82 -4.92 -3.14
CA GLN A 106 14.94 -5.00 -4.60
C GLN A 106 15.04 -3.61 -5.23
N ASN A 107 14.23 -2.65 -4.77
CA ASN A 107 14.21 -1.29 -5.29
C ASN A 107 15.57 -0.60 -5.09
N ILE A 108 16.11 -0.57 -3.86
CA ILE A 108 17.41 0.05 -3.57
C ILE A 108 18.52 -0.63 -4.36
N ALA A 109 18.57 -1.98 -4.37
CA ALA A 109 19.58 -2.72 -5.11
C ALA A 109 19.55 -2.41 -6.61
N THR A 110 18.35 -2.23 -7.19
CA THR A 110 18.18 -1.86 -8.60
C THR A 110 18.67 -0.43 -8.86
N CYS A 111 18.25 0.53 -8.04
CA CYS A 111 18.67 1.94 -8.15
C CYS A 111 20.19 2.11 -8.05
N LEU A 112 20.85 1.35 -7.17
CA LEU A 112 22.31 1.41 -7.00
C LEU A 112 23.06 0.49 -7.97
N GLY A 113 22.37 -0.41 -8.69
CA GLY A 113 23.00 -1.49 -9.45
C GLY A 113 23.90 -2.36 -8.57
N LEU A 114 23.45 -2.68 -7.36
CA LEU A 114 24.15 -3.53 -6.39
C LEU A 114 23.47 -4.90 -6.26
N LYS A 115 24.14 -5.83 -5.57
CA LYS A 115 23.55 -7.14 -5.27
C LYS A 115 22.31 -6.96 -4.39
N ASN A 116 21.16 -7.48 -4.82
CA ASN A 116 20.02 -7.64 -3.91
C ASN A 116 20.28 -8.84 -2.98
N ARG A 117 20.44 -8.59 -1.69
CA ARG A 117 20.66 -9.61 -0.65
C ARG A 117 19.35 -10.02 0.04
N GLY A 118 18.24 -9.38 -0.35
CA GLY A 118 16.88 -9.77 -0.07
C GLY A 118 16.37 -9.35 1.31
N ALA A 119 15.12 -9.72 1.55
CA ALA A 119 14.47 -9.57 2.84
C ALA A 119 14.89 -10.69 3.79
N LYS A 120 15.19 -10.35 5.05
CA LYS A 120 15.60 -11.29 6.07
C LYS A 120 14.75 -11.15 7.32
N GLU A 121 14.19 -12.26 7.79
CA GLU A 121 13.49 -12.25 9.08
C GLU A 121 14.51 -12.05 10.20
N ASN A 122 14.23 -11.12 11.11
CA ASN A 122 15.01 -10.95 12.34
C ASN A 122 14.11 -10.52 13.50
N LYS A 123 13.83 -11.47 14.39
CA LYS A 123 12.99 -11.26 15.58
C LYS A 123 13.77 -10.76 16.80
N ASN A 124 15.10 -10.61 16.68
CA ASN A 124 16.00 -10.33 17.80
C ASN A 124 16.52 -8.89 17.80
N PHE A 125 16.49 -8.19 16.66
CA PHE A 125 16.83 -6.76 16.63
C PHE A 125 15.89 -5.99 17.54
N TYR A 126 16.49 -5.24 18.48
CA TYR A 126 15.77 -4.62 19.58
C TYR A 126 14.64 -3.71 19.10
N VAL A 127 14.92 -2.87 18.09
CA VAL A 127 13.91 -1.96 17.54
C VAL A 127 12.79 -2.70 16.83
N LEU A 128 13.09 -3.77 16.08
CA LEU A 128 12.07 -4.58 15.39
C LEU A 128 11.17 -5.33 16.37
N LYS A 129 11.75 -5.81 17.48
CA LYS A 129 11.05 -6.62 18.48
C LYS A 129 10.17 -5.80 19.41
N ASN A 130 10.59 -4.59 19.79
CA ASN A 130 9.97 -3.86 20.89
C ASN A 130 9.08 -2.68 20.45
N THR A 131 8.99 -2.39 19.15
CA THR A 131 8.00 -1.47 18.61
C THR A 131 6.61 -2.12 18.53
N LYS A 132 5.56 -1.37 18.85
CA LYS A 132 4.16 -1.84 18.83
C LYS A 132 3.58 -1.94 17.42
N MET A 133 4.10 -1.15 16.49
CA MET A 133 3.69 -1.15 15.09
C MET A 133 4.57 -2.10 14.25
N PRO A 134 4.09 -2.54 13.08
CA PRO A 134 4.91 -3.20 12.05
C PRO A 134 6.28 -2.53 11.87
N ALA A 135 7.33 -3.32 11.71
CA ALA A 135 8.71 -2.81 11.73
C ALA A 135 9.64 -3.45 10.70
N ILE A 136 10.42 -2.61 10.03
CA ILE A 136 11.53 -2.99 9.14
C ILE A 136 12.81 -2.21 9.47
N LEU A 137 13.96 -2.78 9.13
CA LEU A 137 15.27 -2.15 9.22
C LEU A 137 16.00 -2.33 7.89
N ILE A 138 16.37 -1.22 7.26
CA ILE A 138 16.96 -1.17 5.93
C ILE A 138 18.47 -1.05 6.06
N GLU A 139 19.22 -2.02 5.53
CA GLU A 139 20.65 -1.94 5.30
C GLU A 139 20.91 -1.54 3.84
N THR A 140 21.11 -0.25 3.61
CA THR A 140 21.11 0.34 2.26
C THR A 140 22.24 -0.17 1.37
N CYS A 141 23.49 -0.13 1.85
CA CYS A 141 24.67 -0.71 1.21
C CYS A 141 25.80 -0.93 2.24
N PHE A 142 26.98 -1.41 1.84
CA PHE A 142 28.12 -1.60 2.76
C PHE A 142 28.98 -0.32 2.84
N ILE A 143 29.06 0.30 4.01
CA ILE A 143 29.77 1.58 4.20
C ILE A 143 31.28 1.47 3.97
N ASN A 144 31.84 0.29 4.23
CA ASN A 144 33.27 0.01 4.04
C ASN A 144 33.58 -0.57 2.66
N ASN A 145 32.62 -0.55 1.73
CA ASN A 145 32.84 -0.84 0.32
C ASN A 145 32.82 0.46 -0.50
N GLN A 146 33.96 0.81 -1.10
CA GLN A 146 34.13 2.07 -1.82
C GLN A 146 33.18 2.20 -3.04
N ASN A 147 32.92 1.11 -3.76
CA ASN A 147 32.02 1.12 -4.91
C ASN A 147 30.55 1.30 -4.49
N ASP A 148 30.13 0.67 -3.39
CA ASP A 148 28.81 0.86 -2.80
C ASP A 148 28.60 2.33 -2.40
N MET A 149 29.58 2.92 -1.71
CA MET A 149 29.50 4.32 -1.27
C MET A 149 29.48 5.32 -2.43
N GLN A 150 30.28 5.11 -3.48
CA GLN A 150 30.24 5.95 -4.68
C GLN A 150 28.87 5.93 -5.37
N LYS A 151 28.23 4.75 -5.40
CA LYS A 151 26.88 4.58 -5.97
C LYS A 151 25.83 5.22 -5.09
N LEU A 152 25.90 5.01 -3.77
CA LEU A 152 25.00 5.62 -2.79
C LEU A 152 25.01 7.13 -2.91
N GLN A 153 26.18 7.77 -2.81
CA GLN A 153 26.32 9.23 -2.83
C GLN A 153 25.73 9.89 -4.08
N LYS A 154 25.81 9.23 -5.24
CA LYS A 154 25.22 9.72 -6.51
C LYS A 154 23.70 9.51 -6.61
N SER A 155 23.13 8.67 -5.74
CA SER A 155 21.80 8.11 -5.91
C SER A 155 20.92 8.26 -4.65
N ILE A 156 21.32 9.07 -3.67
CA ILE A 156 20.58 9.22 -2.40
C ILE A 156 19.13 9.64 -2.66
N ASP A 157 18.91 10.61 -3.56
CA ASP A 157 17.57 11.09 -3.89
C ASP A 157 16.69 10.01 -4.50
N ILE A 158 17.21 9.23 -5.44
CA ILE A 158 16.43 8.20 -6.13
C ILE A 158 16.12 7.00 -5.22
N ILE A 159 17.03 6.62 -4.31
CA ILE A 159 16.72 5.58 -3.33
C ILE A 159 15.72 6.07 -2.29
N ALA A 160 15.81 7.34 -1.85
CA ALA A 160 14.86 7.91 -0.89
C ALA A 160 13.45 7.97 -1.49
N TYR A 161 13.33 8.36 -2.77
CA TYR A 161 12.09 8.29 -3.53
C TYR A 161 11.54 6.87 -3.59
N GLY A 162 12.37 5.89 -3.97
CA GLY A 162 11.95 4.50 -4.07
C GLY A 162 11.51 3.89 -2.73
N ILE A 163 12.19 4.23 -1.63
CA ILE A 163 11.79 3.83 -0.27
C ILE A 163 10.46 4.48 0.10
N ALA A 164 10.32 5.80 -0.08
CA ALA A 164 9.10 6.54 0.24
C ALA A 164 7.89 6.01 -0.55
N ASP A 165 8.03 5.73 -1.85
CA ASP A 165 6.95 5.17 -2.67
C ASP A 165 6.52 3.78 -2.19
N ASN A 166 7.46 2.91 -1.83
CA ASN A 166 7.13 1.59 -1.29
C ASN A 166 6.47 1.67 0.09
N ILE A 167 6.91 2.59 0.95
CA ILE A 167 6.25 2.86 2.24
C ILE A 167 4.82 3.37 2.00
N LEU A 168 4.65 4.37 1.13
CA LEU A 168 3.35 4.95 0.82
C LEU A 168 2.40 3.88 0.30
N ASN A 169 2.84 3.05 -0.65
CA ASN A 169 2.06 1.93 -1.16
C ASN A 169 1.69 0.93 -0.06
N TYR A 170 2.60 0.63 0.88
CA TYR A 170 2.31 -0.23 2.02
C TYR A 170 1.26 0.38 2.97
N LEU A 171 1.38 1.67 3.29
CA LEU A 171 0.45 2.37 4.17
C LEU A 171 -0.94 2.45 3.54
N ILE A 172 -1.00 2.76 2.26
CA ILE A 172 -2.24 2.78 1.47
C ILE A 172 -2.84 1.36 1.39
N GLN A 173 -2.01 0.32 1.27
CA GLN A 173 -2.43 -1.08 1.30
C GLN A 173 -2.82 -1.58 2.69
N SER A 174 -2.59 -0.84 3.77
CA SER A 174 -3.03 -1.21 5.13
C SER A 174 -4.54 -0.96 5.29
N ASP A 175 -5.29 -1.89 4.68
CA ASP A 175 -6.68 -2.30 4.92
C ASP A 175 -7.76 -1.20 5.00
N ILE A 176 -8.11 -0.64 3.84
CA ILE A 176 -9.38 0.07 3.68
C ILE A 176 -10.52 -0.96 3.77
N ASP A 177 -11.29 -0.90 4.86
CA ASP A 177 -12.54 -1.63 5.00
C ASP A 177 -13.52 -1.22 3.90
N ILE A 178 -14.15 -2.20 3.26
CA ILE A 178 -15.17 -1.95 2.24
C ILE A 178 -16.40 -1.30 2.89
N ILE A 179 -16.69 -1.69 4.14
CA ILE A 179 -17.70 -1.08 4.99
C ILE A 179 -17.08 0.12 5.69
N ASN A 180 -17.27 1.30 5.11
CA ASN A 180 -16.77 2.56 5.66
C ASN A 180 -17.59 3.73 5.08
N ASN A 181 -17.49 4.89 5.71
CA ASN A 181 -18.06 6.13 5.22
C ASN A 181 -17.53 6.46 3.81
N PRO A 182 -18.32 7.17 2.99
CA PRO A 182 -17.85 7.66 1.69
C PRO A 182 -16.58 8.49 1.82
N SER A 183 -15.57 8.19 1.01
CA SER A 183 -14.33 8.96 0.99
C SER A 183 -14.34 10.12 -0.03
N THR A 184 -15.35 10.14 -0.90
CA THR A 184 -15.57 11.17 -1.93
C THR A 184 -17.04 11.57 -2.02
N THR A 185 -17.41 12.43 -2.98
CA THR A 185 -18.80 12.81 -3.28
C THR A 185 -19.25 12.26 -4.63
N ILE A 186 -20.56 12.18 -4.85
CA ILE A 186 -21.12 11.78 -6.15
C ILE A 186 -20.66 12.70 -7.29
N SER A 187 -20.54 14.01 -7.05
CA SER A 187 -20.02 14.96 -8.05
C SER A 187 -18.62 14.55 -8.47
N LYS A 188 -17.72 14.36 -7.50
CA LYS A 188 -16.34 13.96 -7.77
C LYS A 188 -16.22 12.62 -8.48
N MET A 189 -17.12 11.66 -8.22
CA MET A 189 -17.19 10.39 -8.96
C MET A 189 -17.57 10.62 -10.44
N VAL A 190 -18.49 11.53 -10.70
CA VAL A 190 -18.89 11.92 -12.06
C VAL A 190 -17.76 12.67 -12.75
N ASP A 191 -17.16 13.65 -12.09
CA ASP A 191 -16.04 14.44 -12.61
C ASP A 191 -14.86 13.54 -12.97
N TRP A 192 -14.48 12.63 -12.06
CA TRP A 192 -13.49 11.59 -12.32
C TRP A 192 -13.83 10.76 -13.56
N ALA A 193 -15.06 10.25 -13.67
CA ALA A 193 -15.46 9.44 -14.82
C ALA A 193 -15.36 10.22 -16.14
N ILE A 194 -15.70 11.51 -16.14
CA ILE A 194 -15.51 12.41 -17.29
C ILE A 194 -14.03 12.54 -17.63
N THR A 195 -13.14 12.77 -16.64
CA THR A 195 -11.68 12.86 -16.88
C THR A 195 -11.10 11.59 -17.49
N LYS A 196 -11.68 10.43 -17.17
CA LYS A 196 -11.27 9.12 -17.71
C LYS A 196 -11.84 8.81 -19.09
N LYS A 197 -12.61 9.74 -19.68
CA LYS A 197 -13.32 9.54 -20.96
C LYS A 197 -14.20 8.29 -20.91
N ALA A 198 -14.89 8.12 -19.78
CA ALA A 198 -15.81 7.01 -19.58
C ALA A 198 -17.02 7.11 -20.53
N THR A 199 -17.68 5.99 -20.77
CA THR A 199 -18.92 5.97 -21.56
C THR A 199 -20.06 6.70 -20.83
N PRO A 200 -21.09 7.20 -21.55
CA PRO A 200 -22.25 7.83 -20.91
C PRO A 200 -22.92 6.92 -19.87
N ALA A 201 -23.12 5.64 -20.22
CA ALA A 201 -23.70 4.67 -19.29
C ALA A 201 -22.86 4.49 -18.01
N PHE A 202 -21.54 4.57 -18.11
CA PHE A 202 -20.66 4.49 -16.94
C PHE A 202 -20.89 5.70 -16.01
N ILE A 203 -20.93 6.90 -16.58
CA ILE A 203 -21.16 8.16 -15.85
C ILE A 203 -22.55 8.16 -15.19
N ASP A 204 -23.60 7.80 -15.93
CA ASP A 204 -24.98 7.75 -15.44
C ASP A 204 -25.15 6.75 -14.28
N ASN A 205 -24.38 5.67 -14.29
CA ASN A 205 -24.40 4.65 -13.25
C ASN A 205 -23.80 5.11 -11.91
N ALA A 206 -23.06 6.23 -11.85
CA ALA A 206 -22.47 6.77 -10.63
C ALA A 206 -23.51 6.96 -9.51
N LYS A 207 -24.69 7.50 -9.86
CA LYS A 207 -25.78 7.72 -8.90
C LYS A 207 -26.34 6.40 -8.35
N THR A 208 -26.49 5.39 -9.21
CA THR A 208 -26.99 4.07 -8.79
C THR A 208 -26.01 3.38 -7.84
N TYR A 209 -24.71 3.49 -8.11
CA TYR A 209 -23.67 3.02 -7.18
C TYR A 209 -23.74 3.77 -5.86
N TRP A 210 -23.77 5.10 -5.90
CA TRP A 210 -23.85 5.93 -4.71
C TRP A 210 -25.02 5.53 -3.79
N ASP A 211 -26.25 5.59 -4.31
CA ASP A 211 -27.46 5.38 -3.50
C ASP A 211 -27.49 3.96 -2.90
N LYS A 212 -27.15 2.94 -3.70
CA LYS A 212 -27.18 1.54 -3.23
C LYS A 212 -26.04 1.23 -2.27
N SER A 213 -24.83 1.73 -2.49
CA SER A 213 -23.70 1.53 -1.59
C SER A 213 -23.96 2.13 -0.21
N ILE A 214 -24.50 3.36 -0.14
CA ILE A 214 -24.88 4.00 1.12
C ILE A 214 -25.89 3.14 1.90
N SER A 215 -26.89 2.57 1.23
CA SER A 215 -27.90 1.72 1.88
C SER A 215 -27.33 0.43 2.48
N LEU A 216 -26.14 0.01 2.06
CA LEU A 216 -25.42 -1.16 2.55
C LEU A 216 -24.26 -0.80 3.50
N GLY A 217 -24.01 0.49 3.75
CA GLY A 217 -22.83 0.95 4.50
C GLY A 217 -21.50 0.72 3.77
N ILE A 218 -21.54 0.46 2.45
CA ILE A 218 -20.35 0.28 1.61
C ILE A 218 -19.88 1.67 1.16
N ASN A 219 -18.57 1.95 1.22
CA ASN A 219 -18.02 3.18 0.63
C ASN A 219 -18.24 3.14 -0.91
N PRO A 220 -19.03 4.07 -1.50
CA PRO A 220 -19.42 4.03 -2.92
C PRO A 220 -18.24 4.15 -3.89
N ALA A 221 -17.11 4.76 -3.48
CA ALA A 221 -15.93 4.87 -4.31
C ALA A 221 -15.34 3.49 -4.68
N ILE A 222 -15.45 2.50 -3.79
CA ILE A 222 -14.83 1.18 -3.96
C ILE A 222 -15.46 0.38 -5.11
N PRO A 223 -16.78 0.08 -5.10
CA PRO A 223 -17.41 -0.65 -6.20
C PRO A 223 -17.44 0.15 -7.50
N TYR A 224 -17.44 1.49 -7.45
CA TYR A 224 -17.36 2.30 -8.66
C TYR A 224 -15.95 2.31 -9.28
N ALA A 225 -14.89 2.34 -8.47
CA ALA A 225 -13.52 2.11 -8.93
C ALA A 225 -13.37 0.72 -9.56
N GLN A 226 -13.95 -0.31 -8.93
CA GLN A 226 -13.97 -1.66 -9.47
C GLN A 226 -14.72 -1.73 -10.81
N TYR A 227 -15.86 -1.05 -10.94
CA TYR A 227 -16.55 -0.93 -12.22
C TYR A 227 -15.65 -0.30 -13.29
N GLY A 228 -14.94 0.77 -12.95
CA GLY A 228 -13.99 1.42 -13.85
C GLY A 228 -12.87 0.49 -14.28
N TYR A 229 -12.30 -0.23 -13.33
CA TYR A 229 -11.21 -1.18 -13.57
C TYR A 229 -11.62 -2.36 -14.45
N GLU A 230 -12.70 -3.04 -14.08
CA GLU A 230 -13.14 -4.30 -14.71
C GLU A 230 -13.67 -4.10 -16.14
N THR A 231 -14.21 -2.91 -16.43
CA THR A 231 -14.84 -2.62 -17.71
C THR A 231 -14.01 -1.69 -18.59
N GLY A 232 -12.89 -1.17 -18.07
CA GLY A 232 -12.16 -0.08 -18.68
C GLY A 232 -13.06 1.13 -18.88
N TYR A 233 -13.69 1.62 -17.82
CA TYR A 233 -14.57 2.80 -17.81
C TYR A 233 -15.81 2.67 -18.73
N GLY A 234 -16.35 1.46 -18.81
CA GLY A 234 -17.53 1.10 -19.61
C GLY A 234 -17.23 0.76 -21.08
N HIS A 235 -15.97 0.61 -21.48
CA HIS A 235 -15.59 0.32 -22.87
C HIS A 235 -15.55 -1.19 -23.22
N PHE A 236 -15.56 -2.10 -22.23
CA PHE A 236 -15.70 -3.55 -22.40
C PHE A 236 -14.78 -4.20 -23.45
N LYS A 237 -13.48 -3.85 -23.43
CA LYS A 237 -12.48 -4.44 -24.35
C LYS A 237 -12.09 -5.89 -24.02
N GLY A 238 -12.65 -6.46 -22.95
CA GLY A 238 -12.34 -7.80 -22.45
C GLY A 238 -13.33 -8.89 -22.87
N GLN A 239 -13.41 -9.93 -22.05
CA GLN A 239 -14.29 -11.08 -22.25
C GLN A 239 -15.76 -10.75 -21.96
N VAL A 240 -16.02 -9.93 -20.93
CA VAL A 240 -17.37 -9.43 -20.62
C VAL A 240 -17.78 -8.41 -21.69
N LYS A 241 -19.01 -8.51 -22.17
CA LYS A 241 -19.59 -7.59 -23.16
C LYS A 241 -20.58 -6.62 -22.53
N VAL A 242 -20.76 -5.46 -23.15
CA VAL A 242 -21.59 -4.36 -22.61
C VAL A 242 -23.05 -4.79 -22.45
N GLU A 243 -23.55 -5.63 -23.35
CA GLU A 243 -24.92 -6.17 -23.37
C GLU A 243 -25.19 -7.10 -22.17
N GLN A 244 -24.13 -7.59 -21.51
CA GLN A 244 -24.27 -8.39 -20.30
C GLN A 244 -24.64 -7.57 -19.07
N HIS A 245 -24.55 -6.24 -19.12
CA HIS A 245 -24.77 -5.33 -18.00
C HIS A 245 -24.02 -5.74 -16.72
N ASN A 246 -22.85 -6.38 -16.88
CA ASN A 246 -22.07 -6.94 -15.79
C ASN A 246 -20.91 -6.00 -15.47
N PRO A 247 -21.00 -5.20 -14.39
CA PRO A 247 -20.05 -4.13 -14.17
C PRO A 247 -18.72 -4.60 -13.56
N CYS A 248 -18.61 -5.85 -13.13
CA CYS A 248 -17.49 -6.27 -12.27
C CYS A 248 -16.92 -7.64 -12.61
N GLY A 249 -17.32 -8.21 -13.75
CA GLY A 249 -16.88 -9.52 -14.18
C GLY A 249 -17.38 -10.66 -13.29
N LEU A 250 -18.55 -10.49 -12.65
CA LEU A 250 -19.16 -11.56 -11.85
C LEU A 250 -19.33 -12.82 -12.72
N LYS A 251 -18.87 -13.95 -12.20
CA LYS A 251 -18.99 -15.24 -12.88
C LYS A 251 -20.42 -15.75 -12.78
N ASN A 252 -20.85 -16.52 -13.78
CA ASN A 252 -22.11 -17.25 -13.69
C ASN A 252 -22.05 -18.31 -12.57
N ARG A 253 -23.20 -18.90 -12.22
CA ARG A 253 -23.33 -19.82 -11.08
C ARG A 253 -22.31 -20.97 -11.12
N ASN A 254 -22.09 -21.52 -12.31
CA ASN A 254 -21.19 -22.66 -12.55
C ASN A 254 -19.71 -22.27 -12.64
N GLY A 255 -19.38 -20.98 -12.74
CA GLY A 255 -18.01 -20.48 -12.85
C GLY A 255 -17.40 -20.51 -14.26
N ASN A 256 -18.04 -21.15 -15.24
CA ASN A 256 -17.52 -21.37 -16.60
C ASN A 256 -17.78 -20.19 -17.57
N GLY A 257 -18.05 -19.00 -17.03
CA GLY A 257 -18.35 -17.81 -17.83
C GLY A 257 -18.78 -16.64 -16.96
N PHE A 258 -19.22 -15.56 -17.58
CA PHE A 258 -19.68 -14.36 -16.89
C PHE A 258 -21.20 -14.31 -16.81
N ALA A 259 -21.71 -13.72 -15.74
CA ALA A 259 -23.13 -13.46 -15.56
C ALA A 259 -23.63 -12.41 -16.55
N THR A 260 -24.90 -12.52 -16.93
CA THR A 260 -25.62 -11.52 -17.74
C THR A 260 -26.82 -11.05 -16.95
N PHE A 261 -27.03 -9.74 -16.91
CA PHE A 261 -28.10 -9.09 -16.18
C PHE A 261 -29.03 -8.35 -17.14
N ILE A 262 -30.30 -8.27 -16.78
CA ILE A 262 -31.34 -7.68 -17.62
C ILE A 262 -31.12 -6.17 -17.88
N ASN A 263 -30.48 -5.47 -16.94
CA ASN A 263 -30.10 -4.06 -17.07
C ASN A 263 -28.98 -3.71 -16.07
N TRP A 264 -28.41 -2.51 -16.21
CA TRP A 264 -27.37 -1.98 -15.31
C TRP A 264 -27.79 -1.97 -13.84
N LYS A 265 -29.04 -1.62 -13.53
CA LYS A 265 -29.53 -1.56 -12.14
C LYS A 265 -29.45 -2.93 -11.46
N THR A 266 -29.79 -4.01 -12.16
CA THR A 266 -29.67 -5.39 -11.67
C THR A 266 -28.22 -5.83 -11.57
N GLY A 267 -27.38 -5.51 -12.55
CA GLY A 267 -25.94 -5.85 -12.50
C GLY A 267 -25.19 -5.14 -11.37
N ILE A 268 -25.48 -3.86 -11.14
CA ILE A 268 -24.94 -3.08 -10.01
C ILE A 268 -25.43 -3.65 -8.68
N GLN A 269 -26.70 -4.06 -8.61
CA GLN A 269 -27.21 -4.72 -7.42
C GLN A 269 -26.47 -6.04 -7.15
N ALA A 270 -26.28 -6.89 -8.15
CA ALA A 270 -25.53 -8.14 -8.00
C ALA A 270 -24.08 -7.88 -7.54
N HIS A 271 -23.42 -6.87 -8.09
CA HIS A 271 -22.07 -6.46 -7.67
C HIS A 271 -22.03 -6.09 -6.18
N LEU A 272 -22.92 -5.20 -5.75
CA LEU A 272 -22.95 -4.70 -4.37
C LEU A 272 -23.39 -5.77 -3.37
N GLU A 273 -24.31 -6.66 -3.75
CA GLU A 273 -24.71 -7.78 -2.90
C GLU A 273 -23.59 -8.83 -2.76
N HIS A 274 -22.78 -9.05 -3.81
CA HIS A 274 -21.58 -9.89 -3.69
C HIS A 274 -20.55 -9.28 -2.73
N MET A 275 -20.35 -7.95 -2.79
CA MET A 275 -19.51 -7.25 -1.81
C MET A 275 -20.07 -7.36 -0.40
N ALA A 276 -21.38 -7.14 -0.22
CA ALA A 276 -22.04 -7.27 1.08
C ALA A 276 -21.86 -8.67 1.68
N LEU A 277 -21.98 -9.71 0.84
CA LEU A 277 -21.68 -11.09 1.21
C LEU A 277 -20.21 -11.24 1.64
N TYR A 278 -19.26 -10.77 0.84
CA TYR A 278 -17.83 -10.82 1.17
C TYR A 278 -17.48 -10.12 2.48
N CYS A 279 -18.13 -9.00 2.78
CA CYS A 279 -17.94 -8.29 4.04
C CYS A 279 -18.63 -8.97 5.23
N GLY A 280 -19.55 -9.89 4.98
CA GLY A 280 -20.34 -10.55 6.02
C GLY A 280 -21.39 -9.63 6.63
N ILE A 281 -21.98 -8.73 5.82
CA ILE A 281 -23.07 -7.86 6.28
C ILE A 281 -24.24 -8.73 6.74
N SER A 282 -24.85 -8.37 7.88
CA SER A 282 -26.03 -9.05 8.39
C SER A 282 -27.15 -9.09 7.35
N GLY A 283 -27.81 -10.25 7.21
CA GLY A 283 -28.83 -10.49 6.20
C GLY A 283 -28.28 -10.85 4.81
N PHE A 284 -26.99 -11.19 4.69
CA PHE A 284 -26.41 -11.82 3.51
C PHE A 284 -25.79 -13.19 3.88
N PRO A 285 -25.95 -14.24 3.04
CA PRO A 285 -26.57 -14.21 1.72
C PRO A 285 -28.11 -14.07 1.75
N ARG A 286 -28.69 -13.54 0.67
CA ARG A 286 -30.14 -13.42 0.45
C ARG A 286 -30.64 -14.43 -0.59
N SER A 287 -31.84 -14.97 -0.37
CA SER A 287 -32.45 -15.98 -1.25
C SER A 287 -32.83 -15.44 -2.64
N ASN A 288 -33.13 -14.14 -2.74
CA ASN A 288 -33.55 -13.46 -3.96
C ASN A 288 -32.46 -12.54 -4.55
N SER A 289 -31.18 -12.79 -4.21
CA SER A 289 -30.08 -12.01 -4.77
C SER A 289 -29.96 -12.22 -6.29
N PRO A 290 -29.73 -11.16 -7.08
CA PRO A 290 -29.39 -11.32 -8.50
C PRO A 290 -27.95 -11.83 -8.71
N ASP A 291 -27.12 -11.89 -7.66
CA ASP A 291 -25.78 -12.48 -7.73
C ASP A 291 -25.87 -14.01 -7.90
N PRO A 292 -25.41 -14.58 -9.02
CA PRO A 292 -25.51 -16.02 -9.26
C PRO A 292 -24.52 -16.83 -8.42
N LYS A 293 -23.55 -16.20 -7.76
CA LYS A 293 -22.56 -16.84 -6.87
C LYS A 293 -22.77 -16.44 -5.41
N HIS A 294 -24.02 -16.22 -5.01
CA HIS A 294 -24.37 -15.76 -3.67
C HIS A 294 -24.39 -16.88 -2.61
N PHE A 295 -23.27 -17.59 -2.46
CA PHE A 295 -23.17 -18.75 -1.59
C PHE A 295 -22.73 -18.40 -0.16
N ALA A 296 -23.35 -19.02 0.85
CA ALA A 296 -23.06 -18.76 2.26
C ALA A 296 -21.57 -18.92 2.65
N TYR A 297 -20.85 -19.87 2.03
CA TYR A 297 -19.43 -20.09 2.33
C TYR A 297 -18.49 -18.95 1.90
N LEU A 298 -19.00 -17.96 1.15
CA LEU A 298 -18.26 -16.75 0.77
C LEU A 298 -18.38 -15.63 1.82
N ALA A 299 -19.28 -15.78 2.79
CA ALA A 299 -19.52 -14.78 3.81
C ALA A 299 -18.23 -14.44 4.60
N GLY A 300 -17.92 -13.15 4.70
CA GLY A 300 -16.78 -12.66 5.49
C GLY A 300 -15.38 -12.88 4.88
N LYS A 301 -15.29 -13.39 3.64
CA LYS A 301 -14.00 -13.67 2.96
C LYS A 301 -13.33 -12.47 2.30
N GLY A 302 -13.99 -11.32 2.25
CA GLY A 302 -13.51 -10.13 1.53
C GLY A 302 -13.94 -8.84 2.21
N LYS A 303 -13.41 -8.55 3.40
CA LYS A 303 -13.82 -7.39 4.20
C LYS A 303 -13.17 -6.07 3.77
N THR A 304 -12.03 -6.15 3.10
CA THR A 304 -11.18 -5.00 2.79
C THR A 304 -10.75 -4.98 1.33
N ILE A 305 -10.34 -3.82 0.82
CA ILE A 305 -9.83 -3.72 -0.56
C ILE A 305 -8.65 -4.68 -0.79
N LYS A 306 -7.77 -4.86 0.21
CA LYS A 306 -6.65 -5.80 0.14
C LYS A 306 -7.12 -7.23 -0.11
N THR A 307 -8.14 -7.67 0.65
CA THR A 307 -8.66 -9.04 0.52
C THR A 307 -9.26 -9.33 -0.86
N LEU A 308 -9.78 -8.32 -1.58
CA LEU A 308 -10.30 -8.47 -2.95
C LEU A 308 -9.24 -8.97 -3.94
N SER A 309 -7.96 -8.69 -3.71
CA SER A 309 -6.85 -9.21 -4.53
C SER A 309 -6.84 -10.73 -4.58
N LYS A 310 -7.26 -11.39 -3.50
CA LYS A 310 -7.36 -12.85 -3.43
C LYS A 310 -8.79 -13.35 -3.65
N SER A 311 -9.78 -12.74 -3.01
CA SER A 311 -11.16 -13.23 -3.02
C SER A 311 -11.88 -12.93 -4.34
N TRP A 312 -11.56 -11.82 -5.01
CA TRP A 312 -12.20 -11.40 -6.26
C TRP A 312 -11.35 -11.71 -7.50
N ALA A 313 -10.13 -11.17 -7.56
CA ALA A 313 -9.35 -11.13 -8.80
C ALA A 313 -8.27 -12.20 -8.92
N ASN A 314 -7.84 -12.81 -7.80
CA ASN A 314 -6.64 -13.64 -7.72
C ASN A 314 -5.40 -12.98 -8.39
N ASN A 315 -5.19 -11.69 -8.08
CA ASN A 315 -4.13 -10.85 -8.61
C ASN A 315 -3.61 -9.92 -7.51
N ILE A 316 -2.31 -10.00 -7.20
CA ILE A 316 -1.67 -9.27 -6.10
C ILE A 316 -1.70 -7.74 -6.27
N ASP A 317 -1.75 -7.23 -7.50
CA ASP A 317 -1.75 -5.79 -7.78
C ASP A 317 -3.15 -5.18 -7.78
N TYR A 318 -4.19 -6.00 -7.66
CA TYR A 318 -5.57 -5.57 -7.81
C TYR A 318 -5.97 -4.49 -6.81
N ALA A 319 -5.66 -4.70 -5.51
CA ALA A 319 -5.94 -3.71 -4.48
C ALA A 319 -5.24 -2.37 -4.76
N THR A 320 -3.94 -2.39 -5.09
CA THR A 320 -3.18 -1.17 -5.40
C THR A 320 -3.82 -0.38 -6.54
N ARG A 321 -4.28 -1.07 -7.58
CA ARG A 321 -4.97 -0.43 -8.72
C ARG A 321 -6.28 0.19 -8.30
N LEU A 322 -7.13 -0.52 -7.55
CA LEU A 322 -8.38 0.03 -7.05
C LEU A 322 -8.16 1.26 -6.18
N ILE A 323 -7.18 1.23 -5.28
CA ILE A 323 -6.94 2.35 -4.37
C ILE A 323 -6.47 3.58 -5.14
N LYS A 324 -5.63 3.42 -6.16
CA LYS A 324 -5.25 4.52 -7.05
C LYS A 324 -6.48 5.17 -7.70
N LEU A 325 -7.43 4.37 -8.20
CA LEU A 325 -8.66 4.90 -8.80
C LEU A 325 -9.54 5.63 -7.78
N ILE A 326 -9.61 5.13 -6.54
CA ILE A 326 -10.33 5.79 -5.43
C ILE A 326 -9.70 7.14 -5.11
N GLN A 327 -8.37 7.21 -4.99
CA GLN A 327 -7.65 8.46 -4.71
C GLN A 327 -7.80 9.50 -5.84
N GLU A 328 -7.86 9.05 -7.09
CA GLU A 328 -8.17 9.91 -8.23
C GLU A 328 -9.58 10.52 -8.10
N MET A 329 -10.58 9.76 -7.63
CA MET A 329 -11.92 10.29 -7.35
C MET A 329 -11.91 11.28 -6.18
N GLU A 330 -11.15 11.03 -5.13
CA GLU A 330 -11.07 11.93 -3.96
C GLU A 330 -10.48 13.31 -4.33
N THR A 331 -9.59 13.34 -5.31
CA THR A 331 -8.85 14.52 -5.76
C THR A 331 -9.39 15.17 -7.02
N SER A 332 -10.47 14.63 -7.62
CA SER A 332 -11.10 15.22 -8.81
C SER A 332 -11.76 16.57 -8.47
N CYS A 333 -11.58 17.54 -9.37
CA CYS A 333 -12.10 18.90 -9.27
C CYS A 333 -13.34 19.11 -10.12
#